data_AF-A0A4S2FUN3-F1
#
_entry.id   AF-A0A4S2FUN3-F1
#
_cell.length_a   1.000
_cell.length_b   1.000
_cell.length_c   1.000
_cell.angle_alpha   90.00
_cell.angle_beta   90.00
_cell.angle_gamma   90.00
#
_symmetry.space_group_name_H-M   'P 1'
#
loop_
_entity.id
_entity.type
_entity.pdbx_description
1 polymer ?
#
loop_
_entity_poly.entity_id
_entity_poly.type
_entity_poly.pdbx_seq_one_letter_code
_entity_poly.pdbx_strand_id
1 'polypeptide(L)'
;MKQKQYILHSWVIEVIAVLLASMIAFQVCNIFGIRMNLLPFIMATGYVILKFMYHLCITVARYIIEAIPQSFWVSVKKRGNKKPLALVPFPISNCEEVQKKRMELFHYEYQREQQQYQQQKEKEDDEKLNAILKYTRDTFKRFDLDETEIFQICECVRYFVANRRVLSMTEIHIKKHNSITQISLKNFAWNIAFQYNIGRDMTTSFVMATFSEWFANSTFDTVRKNLRTTTGRHKIEIDENILSKYAI
;
A
#
# COMPACT_ATOMS: atom_id res chain seq x y z
N MET A 1 27.09 33.35 -6.53
CA MET A 1 26.46 32.05 -6.18
C MET A 1 25.13 31.80 -6.91
N LYS A 2 24.22 32.77 -7.00
CA LYS A 2 22.89 32.60 -7.65
C LYS A 2 22.95 32.12 -9.12
N GLN A 3 23.88 32.63 -9.92
CA GLN A 3 23.99 32.27 -11.36
C GLN A 3 24.34 30.79 -11.60
N LYS A 4 25.15 30.17 -10.73
CA LYS A 4 25.48 28.73 -10.82
C LYS A 4 24.28 27.83 -10.50
N GLN A 5 23.41 28.26 -9.58
CA GLN A 5 22.19 27.52 -9.24
C GLN A 5 21.18 27.51 -10.38
N TYR A 6 20.97 28.63 -11.08
CA TYR A 6 20.08 28.68 -12.25
C TYR A 6 20.55 27.78 -13.39
N ILE A 7 21.86 27.71 -13.62
CA ILE A 7 22.45 26.81 -14.61
C ILE A 7 22.17 25.36 -14.20
N LEU A 8 22.51 24.96 -12.97
CA LEU A 8 22.27 23.59 -12.49
C LEU A 8 20.78 23.18 -12.56
N HIS A 9 19.87 24.06 -12.16
CA HIS A 9 18.43 23.80 -12.29
C HIS A 9 18.00 23.63 -13.75
N SER A 10 18.55 24.42 -14.68
CA SER A 10 18.28 24.28 -16.11
C SER A 10 18.74 22.93 -16.66
N TRP A 11 19.92 22.45 -16.25
CA TRP A 11 20.44 21.14 -16.67
C TRP A 11 19.59 19.99 -16.11
N VAL A 12 19.14 20.08 -14.86
CA VAL A 12 18.27 19.06 -14.24
C VAL A 12 16.95 18.95 -14.99
N ILE A 13 16.35 20.07 -15.38
CA ILE A 13 15.09 20.07 -16.16
C ILE A 13 15.28 19.40 -17.53
N GLU A 14 16.38 19.70 -18.22
CA GLU A 14 16.69 19.08 -19.52
C GLU A 14 16.92 17.57 -19.41
N VAL A 15 17.64 17.10 -18.39
CA VAL A 15 17.86 15.66 -18.16
C VAL A 15 16.54 14.93 -17.89
N ILE A 16 15.66 15.51 -17.06
CA ILE A 16 14.34 14.94 -16.76
C ILE A 16 13.47 14.88 -18.02
N ALA A 17 13.49 15.93 -18.85
CA ALA A 17 12.72 15.97 -20.09
C ALA A 17 13.15 14.87 -21.09
N VAL A 18 14.46 14.62 -21.22
CA VAL A 18 15.00 13.55 -22.07
C VAL A 18 14.60 12.17 -21.55
N LEU A 19 14.67 11.94 -20.22
CA LEU A 19 14.25 10.68 -19.62
C LEU A 19 12.76 10.39 -19.84
N LEU A 20 11.91 11.40 -19.66
CA LEU A 20 10.46 11.28 -19.90
C LEU A 20 10.16 10.99 -21.37
N ALA A 21 10.82 11.69 -22.30
CA ALA A 21 10.67 11.45 -23.73
C ALA A 21 11.09 10.01 -24.12
N SER A 22 12.16 9.50 -23.51
CA SER A 22 12.62 8.13 -23.72
C SER A 22 11.63 7.08 -23.20
N MET A 23 11.06 7.28 -22.01
CA MET A 23 10.06 6.37 -21.44
C MET A 23 8.79 6.31 -22.31
N ILE A 24 8.30 7.47 -22.76
CA ILE A 24 7.13 7.58 -23.62
C ILE A 24 7.39 6.93 -24.99
N ALA A 25 8.55 7.23 -25.61
CA ALA A 25 8.92 6.64 -26.89
C ALA A 25 9.01 5.11 -26.83
N PHE A 26 9.56 4.56 -25.75
CA PHE A 26 9.63 3.11 -25.54
C PHE A 26 8.24 2.47 -25.42
N GLN A 27 7.33 3.09 -24.65
CA GLN A 27 5.95 2.61 -24.52
C GLN A 27 5.19 2.66 -25.85
N VAL A 28 5.34 3.75 -26.61
CA VAL A 28 4.72 3.90 -27.94
C VAL A 28 5.24 2.84 -28.91
N CYS A 29 6.55 2.60 -28.95
CA CYS A 29 7.12 1.56 -29.81
C CYS A 29 6.57 0.16 -29.46
N ASN A 30 6.41 -0.14 -28.17
CA ASN A 30 5.90 -1.42 -27.69
C ASN A 30 4.41 -1.62 -28.01
N ILE A 31 3.58 -0.58 -27.86
CA ILE A 31 2.13 -0.65 -28.11
C ILE A 31 1.83 -0.78 -29.60
N PHE A 32 2.55 -0.04 -30.46
CA PHE A 32 2.27 0.02 -31.90
C PHE A 32 3.09 -0.98 -32.72
N GLY A 33 3.91 -1.84 -32.08
CA GLY A 33 4.74 -2.83 -32.76
C GLY A 33 5.75 -2.20 -33.73
N ILE A 34 6.21 -0.98 -33.43
CA ILE A 34 7.12 -0.24 -34.32
C ILE A 34 8.52 -0.83 -34.18
N ARG A 35 9.24 -0.96 -35.31
CA ARG A 35 10.63 -1.45 -35.32
C ARG A 35 11.51 -0.59 -34.41
N MET A 36 12.28 -1.25 -33.55
CA MET A 36 13.17 -0.59 -32.56
C MET A 36 14.17 0.39 -33.18
N ASN A 37 14.53 0.23 -34.45
CA ASN A 37 15.40 1.16 -35.18
C ASN A 37 14.78 2.56 -35.39
N LEU A 38 13.46 2.73 -35.20
CA LEU A 38 12.77 4.01 -35.31
C LEU A 38 12.65 4.75 -33.97
N LEU A 39 13.06 4.12 -32.87
CA LEU A 39 12.98 4.66 -31.51
C LEU A 39 13.70 6.02 -31.34
N PRO A 40 14.89 6.27 -31.94
CA PRO A 40 15.55 7.58 -31.85
C PRO A 40 14.74 8.71 -32.50
N PHE A 41 14.05 8.42 -33.60
CA PHE A 41 13.20 9.42 -34.30
C PHE A 41 11.94 9.75 -33.51
N ILE A 42 11.33 8.73 -32.90
CA ILE A 42 10.16 8.90 -32.01
C ILE A 42 10.55 9.67 -30.75
N MET A 43 11.72 9.38 -30.17
CA MET A 43 12.26 10.09 -29.02
C MET A 43 12.55 11.57 -29.34
N ALA A 44 13.20 11.85 -30.48
CA ALA A 44 13.47 13.22 -30.92
C ALA A 44 12.17 14.01 -31.15
N THR A 45 11.20 13.39 -31.82
CA THR A 45 9.88 14.00 -32.06
C THR A 45 9.14 14.26 -30.75
N GLY A 46 9.12 13.30 -29.84
CA GLY A 46 8.50 13.43 -28.51
C GLY A 46 9.15 14.52 -27.65
N TYR A 47 10.48 14.64 -27.71
CA TYR A 47 11.21 15.70 -26.99
C TYR A 47 10.86 17.10 -27.51
N VAL A 48 10.74 17.29 -28.84
CA VAL A 48 10.33 18.57 -29.43
C VAL A 48 8.92 18.95 -28.98
N ILE A 49 7.98 18.00 -28.98
CA ILE A 49 6.60 18.23 -28.52
C ILE A 49 6.57 18.59 -27.03
N LEU A 50 7.32 17.84 -26.20
CA LEU A 50 7.39 18.10 -24.75
C LEU A 50 7.97 19.48 -24.46
N LYS A 51 9.01 19.90 -25.20
CA LYS A 51 9.63 21.22 -25.07
C LYS A 51 8.67 22.34 -25.49
N PHE A 52 7.92 22.14 -26.57
CA PHE A 52 6.89 23.08 -27.00
C PHE A 52 5.80 23.25 -25.93
N MET A 53 5.29 22.14 -25.38
CA MET A 53 4.30 22.15 -24.29
C MET A 53 4.81 22.88 -23.05
N TYR A 54 6.07 22.63 -22.65
CA TYR A 54 6.69 23.32 -21.52
C TYR A 54 6.73 24.85 -21.71
N HIS A 55 7.14 25.32 -22.89
CA HIS A 55 7.15 26.74 -23.21
C HIS A 55 5.75 27.35 -23.28
N LEU A 56 4.76 26.60 -23.79
CA LEU A 56 3.36 27.00 -23.78
C LEU A 56 2.85 27.17 -22.34
N CYS A 57 3.13 26.22 -21.44
CA CYS A 57 2.77 26.31 -20.03
C CYS A 57 3.37 27.53 -19.34
N ILE A 58 4.64 27.85 -19.59
CA ILE A 58 5.29 29.06 -19.04
C ILE A 58 4.62 30.33 -19.57
N THR A 59 4.23 30.34 -20.84
CA THR A 59 3.60 31.50 -21.48
C THR A 59 2.21 31.73 -20.92
N VAL A 60 1.42 30.67 -20.76
CA VAL A 60 0.10 30.72 -20.11
C VAL A 60 0.22 31.14 -18.65
N ALA A 61 1.20 30.62 -17.90
CA ALA A 61 1.44 31.03 -16.52
C ALA A 61 1.78 32.52 -16.41
N ARG A 62 2.59 33.07 -17.33
CA ARG A 62 2.85 34.51 -17.42
C ARG A 62 1.60 35.31 -17.73
N TYR A 63 0.80 34.86 -18.69
CA TYR A 63 -0.46 35.50 -19.04
C TYR A 63 -1.45 35.52 -17.88
N ILE A 64 -1.54 34.43 -17.09
CA ILE A 64 -2.37 34.37 -15.88
C ILE A 64 -1.86 35.36 -14.83
N ILE A 65 -0.54 35.45 -14.62
CA ILE A 65 0.06 36.40 -13.67
C ILE A 65 -0.21 37.86 -14.08
N GLU A 66 -0.18 38.16 -15.38
CA GLU A 66 -0.47 39.49 -15.93
C GLU A 66 -1.97 39.82 -15.94
N ALA A 67 -2.84 38.82 -16.11
CA ALA A 67 -4.29 38.99 -16.09
C ALA A 67 -4.87 39.16 -14.67
N ILE A 68 -4.09 38.83 -13.62
CA ILE A 68 -4.50 39.06 -12.23
C ILE A 68 -4.33 40.55 -11.88
N PRO A 69 -5.41 41.25 -11.46
CA PRO A 69 -5.34 42.66 -11.11
C PRO A 69 -4.31 42.94 -10.03
N GLN A 70 -3.56 44.05 -10.17
CA GLN A 70 -2.55 44.50 -9.21
C GLN A 70 -3.08 44.62 -7.76
N SER A 71 -4.40 44.77 -7.57
CA SER A 71 -5.07 44.77 -6.26
C SER A 71 -4.94 43.44 -5.51
N PHE A 72 -4.87 42.30 -6.21
CA PHE A 72 -4.65 40.98 -5.60
C PHE A 72 -3.22 40.86 -5.06
N TRP A 73 -2.23 41.35 -5.81
CA TRP A 73 -0.84 41.45 -5.36
C TRP A 73 -0.67 42.44 -4.19
N VAL A 74 -1.44 43.54 -4.16
CA VAL A 74 -1.46 44.49 -3.03
C VAL A 74 -2.04 43.86 -1.77
N SER A 75 -3.03 42.95 -1.87
CA SER A 75 -3.57 42.22 -0.72
C SER A 75 -2.53 41.25 -0.11
N VAL A 76 -1.79 40.53 -0.97
CA VAL A 76 -0.69 39.65 -0.54
C VAL A 76 0.50 40.46 0.03
N LYS A 77 0.81 41.62 -0.56
CA LYS A 77 1.92 42.48 -0.13
C LYS A 77 1.59 43.36 1.09
N LYS A 78 0.32 43.73 1.33
CA LYS A 78 -0.15 44.40 2.56
C LYS A 78 0.00 43.55 3.82
N ARG A 79 0.14 42.22 3.67
CA ARG A 79 0.52 41.33 4.78
C ARG A 79 1.98 41.50 5.21
N GLY A 80 2.83 42.09 4.37
CA GLY A 80 4.26 42.30 4.65
C GLY A 80 4.67 43.73 4.98
N ASN A 81 3.76 44.72 4.96
CA ASN A 81 4.12 46.11 5.22
C ASN A 81 2.99 46.88 5.91
N LYS A 82 2.90 46.81 7.23
CA LYS A 82 2.12 47.74 8.05
C LYS A 82 3.09 48.62 8.85
N LYS A 83 3.22 49.89 8.45
CA LYS A 83 3.58 50.97 9.39
C LYS A 83 2.35 51.20 10.29
N PRO A 84 2.47 51.24 11.63
CA PRO A 84 1.33 51.57 12.47
C PRO A 84 1.20 53.10 12.60
N LEU A 85 0.04 53.60 12.18
CA LEU A 85 -0.53 54.80 12.77
C LEU A 85 -0.90 54.47 14.22
N ALA A 86 -0.65 55.40 15.13
CA ALA A 86 -0.71 55.25 16.57
C ALA A 86 -1.99 54.56 17.06
N LEU A 87 -1.84 53.39 17.69
CA LEU A 87 -2.80 52.82 18.60
C LEU A 87 -2.01 52.21 19.77
N VAL A 88 -2.39 52.63 20.98
CA VAL A 88 -2.05 52.15 22.32
C VAL A 88 -1.11 50.92 22.38
N PRO A 89 0.03 50.97 23.10
CA PRO A 89 0.96 49.85 23.16
C PRO A 89 0.35 48.67 23.95
N PHE A 90 -0.27 47.73 23.24
CA PHE A 90 -0.36 46.35 23.71
C PHE A 90 0.96 45.65 23.38
N PRO A 91 1.49 44.77 24.24
CA PRO A 91 2.80 44.18 24.04
C PRO A 91 2.78 43.26 22.81
N ILE A 92 3.28 43.77 21.68
CA ILE A 92 3.37 43.08 20.38
C ILE A 92 4.19 41.78 20.50
N SER A 93 5.13 41.72 21.44
CA SER A 93 5.92 40.53 21.79
C SER A 93 5.07 39.29 22.12
N ASN A 94 3.92 39.49 22.77
CA ASN A 94 3.11 38.38 23.29
C ASN A 94 2.27 37.73 22.19
N CYS A 95 1.98 38.45 21.09
CA CYS A 95 1.12 37.95 20.01
C CYS A 95 1.84 36.92 19.14
N GLU A 96 3.09 37.18 18.74
CA GLU A 96 3.89 36.23 17.93
C GLU A 96 4.24 34.96 18.71
N GLU A 97 4.62 35.08 19.99
CA GLU A 97 4.84 33.92 20.86
C GLU A 97 3.57 33.09 21.08
N VAL A 98 2.41 33.72 21.22
CA VAL A 98 1.13 33.01 21.33
C VAL A 98 0.79 32.29 20.03
N GLN A 99 1.02 32.91 18.86
CA GLN A 99 0.81 32.23 17.57
C GLN A 99 1.78 31.06 17.37
N LYS A 100 3.05 31.23 17.76
CA LYS A 100 4.05 30.16 17.73
C LYS A 100 3.65 29.00 18.65
N LYS A 101 3.27 29.28 19.90
CA LYS A 101 2.78 28.26 20.85
C LYS A 101 1.53 27.55 20.35
N ARG A 102 0.60 28.25 19.70
CA ARG A 102 -0.60 27.63 19.08
C ARG A 102 -0.23 26.71 17.92
N MET A 103 0.71 27.14 17.07
CA MET A 103 1.21 26.32 15.97
C MET A 103 1.92 25.06 16.49
N GLU A 104 2.77 25.20 17.52
CA GLU A 104 3.47 24.09 18.17
C GLU A 104 2.48 23.12 18.83
N LEU A 105 1.48 23.64 19.54
CA LEU A 105 0.44 22.82 20.16
C LEU A 105 -0.36 22.05 19.11
N PHE A 106 -0.75 22.70 18.01
CA PHE A 106 -1.46 22.03 16.90
C PHE A 106 -0.61 20.90 16.29
N HIS A 107 0.68 21.14 16.07
CA HIS A 107 1.58 20.12 15.52
C HIS A 107 1.72 18.92 16.46
N TYR A 108 1.87 19.19 17.77
CA TYR A 108 1.98 18.16 18.79
C TYR A 108 0.68 17.35 18.95
N GLU A 109 -0.48 18.01 18.97
CA GLU A 109 -1.79 17.34 19.02
C GLU A 109 -2.03 16.47 17.79
N TYR A 110 -1.78 17.01 16.59
CA TYR A 110 -1.89 16.26 15.35
C TYR A 110 -1.00 15.02 15.36
N GLN A 111 0.28 15.14 15.76
CA GLN A 111 1.19 14.01 15.83
C GLN A 111 0.72 12.96 16.84
N ARG A 112 0.19 13.38 17.99
CA ARG A 112 -0.35 12.48 19.02
C ARG A 112 -1.58 11.72 18.52
N GLU A 113 -2.51 12.40 17.86
CA GLU A 113 -3.69 11.77 17.26
C GLU A 113 -3.29 10.75 16.19
N GLN A 114 -2.30 11.06 15.34
CA GLN A 114 -1.77 10.11 14.36
C GLN A 114 -1.15 8.87 15.02
N GLN A 115 -0.37 9.05 16.09
CA GLN A 115 0.20 7.94 16.85
C GLN A 115 -0.88 7.09 17.52
N GLN A 116 -1.88 7.72 18.14
CA GLN A 116 -3.00 7.01 18.76
C GLN A 116 -3.80 6.22 17.73
N TYR A 117 -4.07 6.80 16.56
CA TYR A 117 -4.74 6.11 15.47
C TYR A 117 -3.94 4.89 14.98
N GLN A 118 -2.62 5.03 14.82
CA GLN A 118 -1.75 3.92 14.42
C GLN A 118 -1.72 2.82 15.47
N GLN A 119 -1.57 3.15 16.75
CA GLN A 119 -1.55 2.18 17.85
C GLN A 119 -2.88 1.44 17.98
N GLN A 120 -4.00 2.15 17.86
CA GLN A 120 -5.33 1.52 17.91
C GLN A 120 -5.51 0.54 16.76
N LYS A 121 -5.09 0.93 15.55
CA LYS A 121 -5.14 0.06 14.38
C LYS A 121 -4.24 -1.17 14.52
N GLU A 122 -3.00 -1.00 15.00
CA GLU A 122 -2.07 -2.11 15.23
C GLU A 122 -2.64 -3.08 16.28
N LYS A 123 -3.22 -2.55 17.36
CA LYS A 123 -3.89 -3.35 18.38
C LYS A 123 -5.07 -4.16 17.81
N GLU A 124 -5.92 -3.54 16.99
CA GLU A 124 -7.04 -4.22 16.32
C GLU A 124 -6.54 -5.32 15.36
N ASP A 125 -5.48 -5.04 14.59
CA ASP A 125 -4.86 -6.01 13.69
C ASP A 125 -4.22 -7.19 14.46
N ASP A 126 -3.58 -6.93 15.60
CA ASP A 126 -2.99 -7.93 16.50
C ASP A 126 -4.04 -8.79 17.20
N GLU A 127 -5.12 -8.19 17.71
CA GLU A 127 -6.25 -8.91 18.30
C GLU A 127 -6.90 -9.85 17.27
N LYS A 128 -7.09 -9.35 16.05
CA LYS A 128 -7.60 -10.16 14.94
C LYS A 128 -6.66 -11.31 14.58
N LEU A 129 -5.35 -11.04 14.47
CA LEU A 129 -4.35 -12.08 14.22
C LEU A 129 -4.35 -13.14 15.32
N ASN A 130 -4.40 -12.72 16.59
CA ASN A 130 -4.42 -13.63 17.73
C ASN A 130 -5.67 -14.53 17.72
N ALA A 131 -6.85 -13.98 17.39
CA ALA A 131 -8.07 -14.77 17.23
C ALA A 131 -7.92 -15.84 16.13
N ILE A 132 -7.27 -15.50 15.02
CA ILE A 132 -7.03 -16.42 13.89
C ILE A 132 -6.01 -17.50 14.24
N LEU A 133 -4.94 -17.17 14.96
CA LEU A 133 -3.96 -18.13 15.44
C LEU A 133 -4.58 -19.08 16.48
N LYS A 134 -5.47 -18.57 17.34
CA LYS A 134 -6.24 -19.39 18.27
C LYS A 134 -7.18 -20.36 17.54
N TYR A 135 -7.94 -19.87 16.57
CA TYR A 135 -8.76 -20.71 15.68
C TYR A 135 -7.94 -21.81 15.01
N THR A 136 -6.74 -21.46 14.50
CA THR A 136 -5.84 -22.40 13.84
C THR A 136 -5.40 -23.50 14.80
N ARG A 137 -4.90 -23.13 15.99
CA ARG A 137 -4.46 -24.07 17.01
C ARG A 137 -5.59 -25.01 17.45
N ASP A 138 -6.75 -24.45 17.81
CA ASP A 138 -7.89 -25.23 18.30
C ASP A 138 -8.47 -26.12 17.19
N THR A 139 -8.35 -25.70 15.92
CA THR A 139 -8.73 -26.53 14.80
C THR A 139 -7.85 -27.76 14.68
N PHE A 140 -6.53 -27.59 14.66
CA PHE A 140 -5.60 -28.71 14.40
C PHE A 140 -5.32 -29.59 15.62
N LYS A 141 -5.50 -29.10 16.84
CA LYS A 141 -5.47 -29.92 18.06
C LYS A 141 -6.44 -31.12 18.05
N ARG A 142 -7.49 -31.06 17.22
CA ARG A 142 -8.49 -32.13 17.08
C ARG A 142 -8.07 -33.28 16.15
N PHE A 143 -6.90 -33.18 15.52
CA PHE A 143 -6.47 -34.09 14.44
C PHE A 143 -5.19 -34.87 14.75
N ASP A 144 -4.77 -34.92 16.01
CA ASP A 144 -3.56 -35.62 16.48
C ASP A 144 -2.25 -35.13 15.84
N LEU A 145 -2.20 -33.86 15.41
CA LEU A 145 -0.97 -33.22 14.97
C LEU A 145 -0.05 -32.95 16.16
N ASP A 146 1.25 -33.06 15.93
CA ASP A 146 2.22 -32.68 16.95
C ASP A 146 2.25 -31.15 17.15
N GLU A 147 2.70 -30.69 18.32
CA GLU A 147 2.76 -29.25 18.61
C GLU A 147 3.73 -28.49 17.68
N THR A 148 4.69 -29.18 17.04
CA THR A 148 5.63 -28.59 16.08
C THR A 148 4.95 -28.33 14.73
N GLU A 149 4.15 -29.27 14.23
CA GLU A 149 3.32 -29.15 13.04
C GLU A 149 2.27 -28.06 13.24
N ILE A 150 1.60 -28.02 14.41
CA ILE A 150 0.65 -26.95 14.74
C ILE A 150 1.36 -25.60 14.77
N PHE A 151 2.55 -25.52 15.38
CA PHE A 151 3.35 -24.30 15.39
C PHE A 151 3.72 -23.85 13.96
N GLN A 152 4.20 -24.76 13.11
CA GLN A 152 4.51 -24.47 11.71
C GLN A 152 3.29 -23.95 10.94
N ILE A 153 2.11 -24.56 11.13
CA ILE A 153 0.87 -24.07 10.52
C ILE A 153 0.55 -22.65 11.01
N CYS A 154 0.70 -22.37 12.30
CA CYS A 154 0.53 -21.03 12.85
C CYS A 154 1.50 -20.01 12.22
N GLU A 155 2.77 -20.36 12.01
CA GLU A 155 3.73 -19.50 11.32
C GLU A 155 3.32 -19.24 9.87
N CYS A 156 2.89 -20.27 9.14
CA CYS A 156 2.37 -20.14 7.78
C CYS A 156 1.16 -19.20 7.73
N VAL A 157 0.22 -19.35 8.66
CA VAL A 157 -0.97 -18.49 8.76
C VAL A 157 -0.58 -17.04 9.08
N ARG A 158 0.32 -16.83 10.05
CA ARG A 158 0.82 -15.47 10.39
C ARG A 158 1.44 -14.81 9.18
N TYR A 159 2.34 -15.52 8.49
CA TYR A 159 3.00 -14.98 7.30
C TYR A 159 1.98 -14.69 6.18
N PHE A 160 1.03 -15.60 5.98
CA PHE A 160 -0.04 -15.49 4.98
C PHE A 160 -0.89 -14.24 5.16
N VAL A 161 -1.38 -14.00 6.37
CA VAL A 161 -2.28 -12.88 6.63
C VAL A 161 -1.55 -11.53 6.72
N ALA A 162 -0.34 -11.51 7.30
CA ALA A 162 0.44 -10.28 7.46
C ALA A 162 1.03 -9.79 6.12
N ASN A 163 1.54 -10.70 5.29
CA ASN A 163 2.26 -10.34 4.07
C ASN A 163 1.43 -10.52 2.79
N ARG A 164 0.25 -11.14 2.86
CA ARG A 164 -0.55 -11.57 1.70
C ARG A 164 0.29 -12.38 0.71
N ARG A 165 1.17 -13.22 1.25
CA ARG A 165 2.13 -14.05 0.52
C ARG A 165 2.21 -15.41 1.16
N VAL A 166 2.70 -16.38 0.40
CA VAL A 166 2.85 -17.74 0.88
C VAL A 166 4.29 -17.97 1.30
N LEU A 167 4.48 -18.61 2.45
CA LEU A 167 5.79 -18.97 2.95
C LEU A 167 6.29 -20.21 2.17
N SER A 168 7.13 -20.01 1.15
CA SER A 168 7.52 -21.07 0.20
C SER A 168 8.93 -21.63 0.41
N MET A 169 9.66 -21.22 1.47
CA MET A 169 11.12 -21.39 1.53
C MET A 169 11.67 -22.05 2.81
N THR A 170 10.81 -22.43 3.75
CA THR A 170 11.22 -23.17 4.95
C THR A 170 10.86 -24.65 4.77
N GLU A 171 11.65 -25.55 5.37
CA GLU A 171 11.31 -26.98 5.57
C GLU A 171 10.05 -27.14 6.44
N ILE A 172 8.93 -26.57 6.00
CA ILE A 172 7.61 -26.82 6.58
C ILE A 172 7.20 -28.17 6.03
N HIS A 173 7.47 -29.20 6.82
CA HIS A 173 7.11 -30.56 6.50
C HIS A 173 6.01 -31.00 7.46
N ILE A 174 4.77 -30.66 7.09
CA ILE A 174 3.58 -31.14 7.78
C ILE A 174 3.21 -32.48 7.14
N LYS A 175 3.31 -33.55 7.91
CA LYS A 175 3.07 -34.90 7.41
C LYS A 175 1.59 -35.11 7.17
N LYS A 176 1.27 -35.93 6.18
CA LYS A 176 -0.10 -36.27 5.84
C LYS A 176 -0.72 -37.14 6.92
N HIS A 177 -1.67 -36.55 7.64
CA HIS A 177 -2.55 -37.25 8.56
C HIS A 177 -3.83 -37.70 7.85
N ASN A 178 -4.11 -39.01 7.86
CA ASN A 178 -5.31 -39.59 7.22
C ASN A 178 -6.62 -39.10 7.85
N SER A 179 -6.56 -38.57 9.07
CA SER A 179 -7.68 -37.95 9.77
C SER A 179 -8.14 -36.65 9.07
N ILE A 180 -7.28 -35.98 8.30
CA ILE A 180 -7.54 -34.70 7.64
C ILE A 180 -7.79 -34.90 6.14
N THR A 181 -8.89 -34.33 5.65
CA THR A 181 -9.24 -34.36 4.23
C THR A 181 -8.82 -33.08 3.50
N GLN A 182 -8.56 -33.17 2.19
CA GLN A 182 -8.32 -32.00 1.34
C GLN A 182 -9.47 -30.97 1.45
N ILE A 183 -10.72 -31.43 1.58
CA ILE A 183 -11.87 -30.54 1.72
C ILE A 183 -11.76 -29.73 3.02
N SER A 184 -11.39 -30.37 4.12
CA SER A 184 -11.21 -29.70 5.42
C SER A 184 -10.11 -28.63 5.35
N LEU A 185 -8.99 -28.93 4.69
CA LEU A 185 -7.88 -27.99 4.51
C LEU A 185 -8.21 -26.80 3.61
N LYS A 186 -8.96 -27.03 2.52
CA LYS A 186 -9.47 -25.97 1.66
C LYS A 186 -10.45 -25.06 2.42
N ASN A 187 -11.39 -25.64 3.15
CA ASN A 187 -12.34 -24.89 3.98
C ASN A 187 -11.64 -24.09 5.08
N PHE A 188 -10.64 -24.67 5.74
CA PHE A 188 -9.79 -23.98 6.71
C PHE A 188 -9.15 -22.72 6.11
N ALA A 189 -8.48 -22.86 4.96
CA ALA A 189 -7.83 -21.73 4.29
C ALA A 189 -8.85 -20.68 3.82
N TRP A 190 -10.02 -21.12 3.33
CA TRP A 190 -11.10 -20.21 2.96
C TRP A 190 -11.57 -19.37 4.16
N ASN A 191 -11.81 -20.00 5.32
CA ASN A 191 -12.31 -19.31 6.51
C ASN A 191 -11.39 -18.17 6.93
N ILE A 192 -10.07 -18.40 6.91
CA ILE A 192 -9.07 -17.36 7.21
C ILE A 192 -9.02 -16.30 6.12
N ALA A 193 -8.93 -16.70 4.85
CA ALA A 193 -8.84 -15.78 3.72
C ALA A 193 -10.04 -14.83 3.65
N PHE A 194 -11.24 -15.32 4.00
CA PHE A 194 -12.45 -14.53 4.06
C PHE A 194 -12.33 -13.36 5.05
N GLN A 195 -11.74 -13.59 6.25
CA GLN A 195 -11.60 -12.55 7.27
C GLN A 195 -10.68 -11.39 6.84
N TYR A 196 -9.71 -11.66 5.96
CA TYR A 196 -8.73 -10.67 5.50
C TYR A 196 -8.99 -10.18 4.08
N ASN A 197 -10.11 -10.59 3.47
CA ASN A 197 -10.42 -10.32 2.07
C ASN A 197 -9.25 -10.70 1.14
N ILE A 198 -8.73 -11.92 1.30
CA ILE A 198 -7.66 -12.47 0.48
C ILE A 198 -8.26 -13.22 -0.70
N GLY A 199 -7.76 -12.95 -1.91
CA GLY A 199 -8.27 -13.51 -3.15
C GLY A 199 -8.01 -15.01 -3.32
N ARG A 200 -8.87 -15.67 -4.11
CA ARG A 200 -8.85 -17.13 -4.35
C ARG A 200 -7.50 -17.67 -4.82
N ASP A 201 -6.81 -16.96 -5.70
CA ASP A 201 -5.50 -17.41 -6.22
C ASP A 201 -4.46 -17.51 -5.11
N MET A 202 -4.38 -16.48 -4.25
CA MET A 202 -3.44 -16.44 -3.13
C MET A 202 -3.75 -17.51 -2.09
N THR A 203 -5.04 -17.70 -1.77
CA THR A 203 -5.48 -18.76 -0.86
C THR A 203 -5.19 -20.15 -1.43
N THR A 204 -5.31 -20.34 -2.74
CA THR A 204 -4.96 -21.61 -3.41
C THR A 204 -3.47 -21.89 -3.28
N SER A 205 -2.62 -20.89 -3.54
CA SER A 205 -1.17 -20.99 -3.33
C SER A 205 -0.83 -21.35 -1.89
N PHE A 206 -1.52 -20.75 -0.91
CA PHE A 206 -1.32 -21.06 0.50
C PHE A 206 -1.64 -22.52 0.83
N VAL A 207 -2.78 -23.02 0.35
CA VAL A 207 -3.20 -24.42 0.56
C VAL A 207 -2.17 -25.38 -0.03
N MET A 208 -1.76 -25.16 -1.28
CA MET A 208 -0.87 -26.07 -1.99
C MET A 208 0.56 -26.05 -1.45
N ALA A 209 1.05 -24.90 -0.97
CA ALA A 209 2.39 -24.82 -0.37
C ALA A 209 2.41 -25.37 1.06
N THR A 210 1.44 -24.98 1.90
CA THR A 210 1.42 -25.35 3.32
C THR A 210 1.06 -26.83 3.51
N PHE A 211 0.13 -27.35 2.71
CA PHE A 211 -0.35 -28.73 2.82
C PHE A 211 0.03 -29.58 1.60
N SER A 212 1.25 -29.40 1.11
CA SER A 212 1.74 -29.99 -0.15
C SER A 212 1.50 -31.50 -0.24
N GLU A 213 1.67 -32.26 0.84
CA GLU A 213 1.45 -33.71 0.85
C GLU A 213 0.00 -34.13 0.54
N TRP A 214 -0.99 -33.30 0.91
CA TRP A 214 -2.39 -33.58 0.57
C TRP A 214 -2.71 -33.22 -0.88
N PHE A 215 -1.97 -32.28 -1.48
CA PHE A 215 -2.27 -31.73 -2.80
C PHE A 215 -1.25 -32.10 -3.89
N ALA A 216 -0.32 -33.02 -3.62
CA ALA A 216 0.73 -33.45 -4.55
C ALA A 216 0.20 -33.85 -5.95
N ASN A 217 -0.99 -34.45 -6.01
CA ASN A 217 -1.64 -34.88 -7.25
C ASN A 217 -2.76 -33.93 -7.72
N SER A 218 -2.83 -32.71 -7.17
CA SER A 218 -3.87 -31.73 -7.50
C SER A 218 -3.28 -30.58 -8.33
N THR A 219 -4.01 -30.16 -9.35
CA THR A 219 -3.64 -28.97 -10.12
C THR A 219 -4.15 -27.70 -9.43
N PHE A 220 -3.42 -26.60 -9.62
CA PHE A 220 -3.80 -25.28 -9.09
C PHE A 220 -5.24 -24.90 -9.44
N ASP A 221 -5.62 -25.05 -10.71
CA ASP A 221 -6.98 -24.73 -11.17
C ASP A 221 -8.07 -25.58 -10.50
N THR A 222 -7.78 -26.85 -10.23
CA THR A 222 -8.74 -27.75 -9.57
C THR A 222 -8.97 -27.34 -8.12
N VAL A 223 -7.90 -27.01 -7.39
CA VAL A 223 -7.99 -26.54 -6.01
C VAL A 223 -8.68 -25.18 -5.96
N ARG A 224 -8.32 -24.26 -6.86
CA ARG A 224 -8.92 -22.93 -6.97
C ARG A 224 -10.43 -22.95 -7.21
N LYS A 225 -10.89 -23.78 -8.16
CA LYS A 225 -12.32 -23.91 -8.48
C LYS A 225 -13.13 -24.47 -7.31
N ASN A 226 -12.52 -25.37 -6.53
CA ASN A 226 -13.19 -26.09 -5.44
C ASN A 226 -12.67 -25.66 -4.06
N LEU A 227 -12.22 -24.42 -3.90
CA LEU A 227 -11.57 -23.92 -2.68
C LEU A 227 -12.50 -23.88 -1.46
N ARG A 228 -13.82 -23.86 -1.69
CA ARG A 228 -14.86 -23.91 -0.67
C ARG A 228 -15.81 -25.05 -0.98
N THR A 229 -16.17 -25.82 0.04
CA THR A 229 -17.21 -26.85 -0.07
C THR A 229 -18.13 -26.76 1.14
N THR A 230 -19.41 -26.45 0.87
CA THR A 230 -20.46 -26.29 1.89
C THR A 230 -21.39 -27.49 2.00
N THR A 231 -21.30 -28.44 1.08
CA THR A 231 -22.15 -29.63 1.04
C THR A 231 -21.50 -30.80 1.78
N GLY A 232 -22.28 -31.48 2.62
CA GLY A 232 -21.83 -32.62 3.43
C GLY A 232 -21.22 -32.23 4.77
N ARG A 233 -20.97 -33.23 5.63
CA ARG A 233 -20.31 -33.05 6.94
C ARG A 233 -18.81 -33.18 6.78
N HIS A 234 -18.09 -32.10 7.06
CA HIS A 234 -16.63 -32.05 7.01
C HIS A 234 -16.07 -31.83 8.40
N LYS A 235 -14.84 -32.29 8.66
CA LYS A 235 -14.21 -32.08 9.97
C LYS A 235 -13.83 -30.61 10.21
N ILE A 236 -13.61 -29.85 9.14
CA ILE A 236 -13.54 -28.40 9.16
C ILE A 236 -14.59 -27.86 8.19
N GLU A 237 -15.62 -27.25 8.74
CA GLU A 237 -16.71 -26.64 7.98
C GLU A 237 -16.40 -25.17 7.66
N ILE A 238 -17.16 -24.62 6.71
CA ILE A 238 -17.07 -23.20 6.38
C ILE A 238 -17.71 -22.39 7.49
N ASP A 239 -16.95 -21.42 7.99
CA ASP A 239 -17.39 -20.48 9.01
C ASP A 239 -16.85 -19.10 8.66
N GLU A 240 -17.75 -18.22 8.22
CA GLU A 240 -17.45 -16.84 7.88
C GLU A 240 -17.37 -15.93 9.13
N ASN A 241 -17.75 -16.46 10.30
CA ASN A 241 -17.80 -15.73 11.57
C ASN A 241 -16.80 -16.28 12.59
N ILE A 242 -15.65 -16.82 12.16
CA ILE A 242 -14.66 -17.34 13.10
C ILE A 242 -14.19 -16.27 14.11
N LEU A 243 -14.12 -14.99 13.73
CA LEU A 243 -13.69 -13.94 14.65
C LEU A 243 -14.64 -13.76 15.84
N SER A 244 -15.95 -13.93 15.69
CA SER A 244 -16.88 -13.76 16.81
C SER A 244 -16.75 -14.85 17.89
N LYS A 245 -16.15 -15.99 17.54
CA LYS A 245 -15.90 -17.11 18.46
C LYS A 245 -14.57 -16.99 19.20
N TYR A 246 -13.61 -16.25 18.63
CA TYR A 246 -12.22 -16.25 19.09
C TYR A 246 -11.70 -14.85 19.48
N ALA A 247 -12.33 -13.78 19.04
CA ALA A 247 -12.13 -12.43 19.58
C ALA A 247 -12.83 -12.35 20.93
N ILE A 248 -12.08 -12.03 21.98
CA ILE A 248 -12.56 -11.78 23.35
C ILE A 248 -12.48 -10.28 23.58
#